data_AF-Q8IN95-F1
#
_entry.id   AF-Q8IN95-F1
#
_cell.length_a   1.000
_cell.length_b   1.000
_cell.length_c   1.000
_cell.angle_alpha   90.00
_cell.angle_beta   90.00
_cell.angle_gamma   90.00
#
_symmetry.space_group_name_H-M   'P 1'
#
loop_
_entity.id
_entity.type
_entity.pdbx_description
1 polymer ?
#
loop_
_entity_poly.entity_id
_entity_poly.type
_entity_poly.pdbx_seq_one_letter_code
_entity_poly.pdbx_strand_id
1 'polypeptide(L)'
;MDFQRNDAMLMEILQDRKTITGFLDSIFGFLRRNTDFYHTKRDEADKIGFPKGVRDQILYGAMQRYDPDCLLQSLTAEGGADDGETAPPAVEEVVLESEDGPQDEEMKPIESQPPQKGKEQSKFSPSDYKNGDVFETHCWSQTLKDVEVQALLPKDHQTAKKLHISIQAQHIKVSSKHSPETIILEGNLSQRIKHKEAVWTIDQNRLIISYDKAKELWWDRLFEGDPEIDSKKIECERYIDDLPEETQATIEKLRVQQLAADKQQNEIQTSSPDQAINLDRLKAAWDAEGSPFKGQPFDPSIVRMS
;
A
#
# COMPACT_ATOMS: atom_id res chain seq x y z
N MET A 1 18.20 24.41 9.92
CA MET A 1 19.62 24.39 9.50
C MET A 1 19.98 23.08 8.79
N ASP A 2 19.32 21.95 9.11
CA ASP A 2 19.68 20.63 8.57
C ASP A 2 19.44 20.46 7.07
N PHE A 3 18.47 21.16 6.48
CA PHE A 3 18.21 21.10 5.03
C PHE A 3 19.43 21.47 4.19
N GLN A 4 20.26 22.42 4.62
CA GLN A 4 21.42 22.87 3.84
C GLN A 4 22.43 21.75 3.56
N ARG A 5 22.63 20.84 4.52
CA ARG A 5 23.53 19.69 4.34
C ARG A 5 22.93 18.67 3.37
N ASN A 6 21.65 18.38 3.51
CA ASN A 6 20.94 17.45 2.63
C ASN A 6 20.88 18.00 1.19
N ASP A 7 20.56 19.28 1.04
CA ASP A 7 20.52 19.97 -0.25
C ASP A 7 21.87 19.93 -0.95
N ALA A 8 22.98 20.13 -0.22
CA ALA A 8 24.32 20.03 -0.78
C ALA A 8 24.61 18.63 -1.35
N MET A 9 24.23 17.57 -0.63
CA MET A 9 24.39 16.18 -1.10
C MET A 9 23.49 15.86 -2.29
N LEU A 10 22.22 16.27 -2.25
CA LEU A 10 21.27 16.05 -3.34
C LEU A 10 21.67 16.82 -4.60
N MET A 11 22.21 18.04 -4.44
CA MET A 11 22.75 18.84 -5.54
C MET A 11 23.95 18.18 -6.21
N GLU A 12 24.84 17.54 -5.44
CA GLU A 12 25.96 16.79 -6.01
C GLU A 12 25.47 15.64 -6.91
N ILE A 13 24.50 14.85 -6.41
CA ILE A 13 23.90 13.75 -7.19
C ILE A 13 23.19 14.31 -8.44
N LEU A 14 22.45 15.41 -8.31
CA LEU A 14 21.73 16.02 -9.43
C LEU A 14 22.69 16.52 -10.52
N GLN A 15 23.83 17.12 -10.13
CA GLN A 15 24.85 17.59 -11.06
C GLN A 15 25.55 16.43 -11.79
N ASP A 16 25.86 15.34 -11.10
CA ASP A 16 26.46 14.15 -11.71
C ASP A 16 25.52 13.48 -12.73
N ARG A 17 24.24 13.32 -12.37
CA ARG A 17 23.23 12.64 -13.20
C ARG A 17 22.68 13.50 -14.35
N LYS A 18 22.88 14.82 -14.31
CA LYS A 18 22.58 15.82 -15.36
C LYS A 18 21.11 15.94 -15.79
N THR A 19 20.22 15.09 -15.30
CA THR A 19 18.80 15.03 -15.67
C THR A 19 17.97 14.69 -14.44
N ILE A 20 16.74 15.21 -14.36
CA ILE A 20 15.82 14.90 -13.26
C ILE A 20 15.50 13.41 -13.22
N THR A 21 15.23 12.79 -14.39
CA THR A 21 14.99 11.35 -14.48
C THR A 21 16.21 10.55 -14.03
N GLY A 22 17.42 10.93 -14.45
CA GLY A 22 18.65 10.29 -14.01
C GLY A 22 18.92 10.45 -12.51
N PHE A 23 18.53 11.57 -11.91
CA PHE A 23 18.59 11.79 -10.47
C PHE A 23 17.59 10.90 -9.73
N LEU A 24 16.32 10.87 -10.16
CA LEU A 24 15.30 10.01 -9.59
C LEU A 24 15.66 8.52 -9.71
N ASP A 25 16.24 8.09 -10.83
CA ASP A 25 16.75 6.73 -11.00
C ASP A 25 17.84 6.38 -9.97
N SER A 26 18.69 7.34 -9.60
CA SER A 26 19.69 7.12 -8.54
C SER A 26 19.03 6.97 -7.17
N ILE A 27 18.04 7.80 -6.84
CA ILE A 27 17.29 7.74 -5.58
C ILE A 27 16.51 6.43 -5.48
N PHE A 28 15.73 6.09 -6.50
CA PHE A 28 14.96 4.85 -6.54
C PHE A 28 15.85 3.61 -6.61
N GLY A 29 16.98 3.70 -7.31
CA GLY A 29 18.00 2.66 -7.32
C GLY A 29 18.65 2.47 -5.95
N PHE A 30 18.89 3.54 -5.21
CA PHE A 30 19.38 3.50 -3.82
C PHE A 30 18.35 2.82 -2.90
N LEU A 31 17.09 3.25 -2.94
CA LEU A 31 16.01 2.65 -2.16
C LEU A 31 15.91 1.14 -2.45
N ARG A 32 16.00 0.73 -3.72
CA ARG A 32 15.95 -0.70 -4.08
C ARG A 32 17.10 -1.53 -3.51
N ARG A 33 18.30 -0.96 -3.37
CA ARG A 33 19.49 -1.70 -2.90
C ARG A 33 19.65 -1.71 -1.40
N ASN A 34 19.23 -0.65 -0.73
CA ASN A 34 19.55 -0.42 0.68
C ASN A 34 18.31 -0.38 1.59
N THR A 35 17.10 -0.42 1.02
CA THR A 35 15.86 -0.38 1.80
C THR A 35 14.90 -1.47 1.34
N ASP A 36 13.91 -1.77 2.16
CA ASP A 36 12.81 -2.68 1.85
C ASP A 36 11.65 -1.98 1.10
N PHE A 37 11.85 -0.75 0.62
CA PHE A 37 10.84 0.03 -0.09
C PHE A 37 10.19 -0.72 -1.27
N TYR A 38 10.94 -1.57 -1.96
CA TYR A 38 10.45 -2.38 -3.07
C TYR A 38 9.95 -3.78 -2.68
N HIS A 39 9.99 -4.12 -1.39
CA HIS A 39 9.48 -5.38 -0.89
C HIS A 39 7.99 -5.27 -0.61
N THR A 40 7.21 -6.20 -1.15
CA THR A 40 5.76 -6.24 -0.94
C THR A 40 5.42 -7.30 0.11
N LYS A 41 4.82 -6.88 1.22
CA LYS A 41 4.30 -7.80 2.25
C LYS A 41 3.28 -8.74 1.62
N ARG A 42 3.45 -10.05 1.82
CA ARG A 42 2.52 -11.08 1.35
C ARG A 42 1.58 -11.50 2.47
N ASP A 43 2.09 -11.53 3.69
CA ASP A 43 1.37 -11.88 4.90
C ASP A 43 1.44 -10.74 5.93
N GLU A 44 0.42 -10.61 6.78
CA GLU A 44 0.39 -9.60 7.86
C GLU A 44 1.50 -9.80 8.89
N ALA A 45 2.03 -11.02 9.00
CA ALA A 45 3.15 -11.36 9.88
C ALA A 45 4.51 -10.88 9.33
N ASP A 46 4.59 -10.50 8.06
CA ASP A 46 5.83 -10.02 7.44
C ASP A 46 6.20 -8.67 8.06
N LYS A 47 7.38 -8.60 8.70
CA LYS A 47 7.90 -7.34 9.26
C LYS A 47 8.50 -6.41 8.21
N ILE A 48 8.95 -6.98 7.09
CA ILE A 48 9.73 -6.30 6.05
C ILE A 48 8.83 -5.90 4.89
N GLY A 49 9.03 -4.71 4.35
CA GLY A 49 8.36 -4.20 3.17
C GLY A 49 7.07 -3.46 3.44
N PHE A 50 6.38 -3.10 2.37
CA PHE A 50 5.12 -2.37 2.39
C PHE A 50 3.98 -3.23 1.86
N PRO A 51 2.75 -3.08 2.36
CA PRO A 51 1.57 -3.65 1.70
C PRO A 51 1.46 -3.13 0.26
N LYS A 52 0.81 -3.91 -0.62
CA LYS A 52 0.55 -3.49 -2.00
C LYS A 52 -0.15 -2.12 -2.05
N GLY A 53 0.32 -1.24 -2.94
CA GLY A 53 -0.22 0.11 -3.14
C GLY A 53 0.27 1.17 -2.14
N VAL A 54 0.68 0.79 -0.93
CA VAL A 54 1.11 1.76 0.10
C VAL A 54 2.38 2.51 -0.33
N ARG A 55 3.31 1.83 -1.01
CA ARG A 55 4.52 2.46 -1.57
C ARG A 55 4.19 3.61 -2.53
N ASP A 56 3.28 3.34 -3.47
CA ASP A 56 2.91 4.29 -4.52
C ASP A 56 2.12 5.46 -3.91
N GLN A 57 1.29 5.18 -2.88
CA GLN A 57 0.61 6.18 -2.08
C GLN A 57 1.58 7.09 -1.31
N ILE A 58 2.63 6.54 -0.69
CA ILE A 58 3.67 7.33 0.00
C ILE A 58 4.38 8.24 -1.00
N LEU A 59 4.76 7.72 -2.16
CA LEU A 59 5.46 8.49 -3.19
C LEU A 59 4.58 9.62 -3.74
N TYR A 60 3.34 9.32 -4.07
CA TYR A 60 2.39 10.29 -4.59
C TYR A 60 2.04 11.37 -3.55
N GLY A 61 1.79 10.97 -2.31
CA GLY A 61 1.53 11.91 -1.21
C GLY A 61 2.73 12.82 -0.92
N ALA A 62 3.96 12.30 -1.00
CA ALA A 62 5.17 13.12 -0.88
C ALA A 62 5.29 14.12 -2.03
N MET A 63 5.01 13.70 -3.27
CA MET A 63 5.02 14.58 -4.43
C MET A 63 3.98 15.70 -4.32
N GLN A 64 2.75 15.36 -3.91
CA GLN A 64 1.66 16.33 -3.73
C GLN A 64 1.98 17.39 -2.65
N ARG A 65 2.68 17.01 -1.58
CA ARG A 65 3.07 17.94 -0.51
C ARG A 65 3.90 19.13 -1.01
N TYR A 66 4.72 18.91 -2.03
CA TYR A 66 5.59 19.92 -2.64
C TYR A 66 5.02 20.51 -3.93
N ASP A 67 3.87 20.05 -4.39
CA ASP A 67 3.19 20.61 -5.54
C ASP A 67 2.47 21.91 -5.13
N PRO A 68 2.85 23.09 -5.69
CA PRO A 68 2.23 24.37 -5.34
C PRO A 68 0.75 24.43 -5.74
N ASP A 69 0.31 23.66 -6.74
CA ASP A 69 -1.09 23.60 -7.17
C ASP A 69 -1.90 22.63 -6.30
N CYS A 70 -1.23 21.81 -5.47
CA CYS A 70 -1.92 20.99 -4.49
C CYS A 70 -2.35 21.87 -3.31
N LEU A 71 -3.66 22.06 -3.23
CA LEU A 71 -4.34 22.93 -2.25
C LEU A 71 -4.03 22.58 -0.78
N LEU A 72 -3.38 21.44 -0.51
CA LEU A 72 -2.91 21.05 0.82
C LEU A 72 -1.97 22.08 1.46
N GLN A 73 -1.21 22.86 0.67
CA GLN A 73 -0.41 23.97 1.21
C GLN A 73 -1.26 25.12 1.76
N SER A 74 -2.50 25.29 1.29
CA SER A 74 -3.36 26.38 1.77
C SER A 74 -3.88 26.16 3.20
N LEU A 75 -3.83 24.93 3.72
CA LEU A 75 -4.24 24.64 5.10
C LEU A 75 -3.12 24.85 6.12
N THR A 76 -1.85 24.80 5.72
CA THR A 76 -0.71 25.08 6.61
C THR A 76 -0.19 26.51 6.47
N ALA A 77 -0.53 27.25 5.42
CA ALA A 77 -0.02 28.61 5.23
C ALA A 77 -0.50 29.63 6.29
N GLU A 78 -1.63 29.39 6.97
CA GLU A 78 -2.08 30.26 8.07
C GLU A 78 -1.71 29.73 9.47
N GLY A 79 -1.22 28.50 9.58
CA GLY A 79 -0.70 27.90 10.81
C GLY A 79 0.81 27.81 10.77
N GLY A 80 1.49 28.81 11.35
CA GLY A 80 2.93 29.06 11.22
C GLY A 80 3.86 27.85 11.09
N ALA A 81 4.74 27.93 10.08
CA ALA A 81 6.10 27.38 10.08
C ALA A 81 6.29 26.04 10.81
N ASP A 82 5.51 25.03 10.41
CA ASP A 82 5.83 23.63 10.73
C ASP A 82 6.39 22.97 9.48
N ASP A 83 7.72 23.01 9.44
CA ASP A 83 8.60 22.77 8.31
C ASP A 83 8.65 21.27 7.98
N GLY A 84 7.57 20.69 7.45
CA GLY A 84 7.61 19.35 6.88
C GLY A 84 8.02 18.21 7.83
N GLU A 85 7.97 18.40 9.15
CA GLU A 85 8.56 17.46 10.12
C GLU A 85 7.73 16.18 10.32
N THR A 86 6.50 16.12 9.79
CA THR A 86 5.70 14.88 9.75
C THR A 86 5.92 14.12 8.44
N ALA A 87 7.14 13.61 8.26
CA ALA A 87 7.31 12.35 7.54
C ALA A 87 6.74 11.21 8.42
N PRO A 88 6.09 10.18 7.85
CA PRO A 88 5.71 9.00 8.62
C PRO A 88 6.96 8.44 9.33
N PRO A 89 6.80 7.87 10.53
CA PRO A 89 7.92 7.47 11.40
C PRO A 89 8.90 6.63 10.60
N ALA A 90 10.19 6.94 10.75
CA ALA A 90 11.29 6.16 10.23
C ALA A 90 11.03 4.68 10.57
N VAL A 91 10.64 3.90 9.56
CA VAL A 91 10.56 2.45 9.67
C VAL A 91 11.98 2.01 10.00
N GLU A 92 12.14 1.35 11.16
CA GLU A 92 13.42 0.84 11.66
C GLU A 92 14.22 0.19 10.51
N GLU A 93 15.27 0.88 10.08
CA GLU A 93 16.21 0.40 9.07
C GLU A 93 17.01 -0.74 9.71
N VAL A 94 16.56 -1.98 9.50
CA VAL A 94 17.35 -3.17 9.86
C VAL A 94 18.49 -3.28 8.86
N VAL A 95 19.64 -2.75 9.25
CA VAL A 95 20.92 -2.90 8.53
C VAL A 95 21.28 -4.39 8.55
N LEU A 96 21.03 -5.09 7.43
CA LEU A 96 21.56 -6.44 7.23
C LEU A 96 22.98 -6.32 6.70
N GLU A 97 23.95 -6.53 7.59
CA GLU A 97 25.35 -6.73 7.23
C GLU A 97 25.44 -7.87 6.20
N SER A 98 25.94 -7.51 5.03
CA SER A 98 26.07 -8.42 3.89
C SER A 98 27.30 -9.31 4.12
N GLU A 99 27.10 -10.45 4.78
CA GLU A 99 28.11 -11.51 4.79
C GLU A 99 28.08 -12.21 3.42
N ASP A 100 29.01 -11.79 2.58
CA ASP A 100 29.30 -12.30 1.23
C ASP A 100 29.84 -13.74 1.34
N GLY A 101 29.09 -14.72 0.82
CA GLY A 101 29.46 -16.13 0.84
C GLY A 101 28.76 -16.93 -0.26
N PRO A 102 29.45 -17.30 -1.35
CA PRO A 102 28.87 -18.05 -2.46
C PRO A 102 28.78 -19.54 -2.09
N GLN A 103 27.57 -20.08 -2.01
CA GLN A 103 27.35 -21.53 -1.92
C GLN A 103 26.63 -22.02 -3.18
N ASP A 104 27.44 -22.38 -4.17
CA ASP A 104 27.07 -23.32 -5.22
C ASP A 104 26.95 -24.72 -4.58
N GLU A 105 25.75 -25.15 -4.20
CA GLU A 105 25.50 -26.57 -3.91
C GLU A 105 24.36 -27.13 -4.78
N GLU A 106 24.83 -27.97 -5.69
CA GLU A 106 24.21 -28.99 -6.52
C GLU A 106 22.81 -29.51 -6.10
N MET A 107 21.89 -29.20 -6.99
CA MET A 107 20.67 -29.90 -7.38
C MET A 107 20.65 -31.41 -7.04
N LYS A 108 19.92 -31.80 -5.98
CA LYS A 108 19.42 -33.19 -5.81
C LYS A 108 17.96 -33.28 -6.28
N PRO A 109 17.58 -34.27 -7.11
CA PRO A 109 16.22 -34.43 -7.60
C PRO A 109 15.33 -34.98 -6.48
N ILE A 110 14.31 -34.23 -6.08
CA ILE A 110 13.28 -34.73 -5.17
C ILE A 110 12.32 -35.63 -5.96
N GLU A 111 12.42 -36.91 -5.65
CA GLU A 111 11.61 -38.02 -6.15
C GLU A 111 10.22 -37.99 -5.51
N SER A 112 9.20 -37.87 -6.37
CA SER A 112 7.80 -38.28 -6.21
C SER A 112 7.14 -38.20 -4.81
N GLN A 113 6.47 -37.07 -4.57
CA GLN A 113 5.20 -37.06 -3.82
C GLN A 113 4.13 -36.47 -4.75
N PRO A 114 2.91 -37.03 -4.77
CA PRO A 114 1.85 -36.60 -5.69
C PRO A 114 1.51 -35.13 -5.44
N PRO A 115 1.14 -34.37 -6.49
CA PRO A 115 0.86 -32.95 -6.36
C PRO A 115 -0.32 -32.78 -5.41
N GLN A 116 0.00 -32.47 -4.16
CA GLN A 116 -0.94 -31.79 -3.28
C GLN A 116 -1.28 -30.51 -4.01
N LYS A 117 -2.51 -30.47 -4.54
CA LYS A 117 -3.15 -29.35 -5.24
C LYS A 117 -2.45 -28.07 -4.85
N GLY A 118 -1.50 -27.66 -5.68
CA GLY A 118 -0.81 -26.40 -5.50
C GLY A 118 -1.94 -25.40 -5.36
N LYS A 119 -1.97 -24.71 -4.22
CA LYS A 119 -2.69 -23.45 -4.13
C LYS A 119 -2.13 -22.65 -5.28
N GLU A 120 -2.84 -22.68 -6.41
CA GLU A 120 -2.49 -21.93 -7.61
C GLU A 120 -2.17 -20.56 -7.07
N GLN A 121 -0.94 -20.11 -7.30
CA GLN A 121 -0.63 -18.70 -7.11
C GLN A 121 -1.71 -17.97 -7.90
N SER A 122 -2.70 -17.42 -7.20
CA SER A 122 -3.73 -16.62 -7.82
C SER A 122 -2.96 -15.57 -8.59
N LYS A 123 -3.03 -15.65 -9.92
CA LYS A 123 -2.20 -14.86 -10.84
C LYS A 123 -2.34 -13.35 -10.57
N PHE A 124 -3.47 -12.99 -9.98
CA PHE A 124 -3.83 -11.69 -9.45
C PHE A 124 -4.17 -11.80 -7.96
N SER A 125 -3.82 -10.77 -7.22
CA SER A 125 -4.18 -10.59 -5.82
C SER A 125 -5.38 -9.64 -5.68
N PRO A 126 -6.12 -9.67 -4.56
CA PRO A 126 -7.27 -8.79 -4.33
C PRO A 126 -7.01 -7.30 -4.55
N SER A 127 -5.80 -6.82 -4.28
CA SER A 127 -5.42 -5.42 -4.50
C SER A 127 -5.35 -5.05 -5.99
N ASP A 128 -5.07 -6.02 -6.88
CA ASP A 128 -4.87 -5.76 -8.32
C ASP A 128 -6.22 -5.53 -9.05
N TYR A 129 -7.35 -5.83 -8.40
CA TYR A 129 -8.70 -5.65 -8.94
C TYR A 129 -9.64 -4.88 -7.99
N LYS A 130 -9.09 -3.96 -7.17
CA LYS A 130 -9.88 -3.11 -6.27
C LYS A 130 -10.94 -2.33 -7.05
N ASN A 131 -12.19 -2.41 -6.59
CA ASN A 131 -13.37 -1.82 -7.26
C ASN A 131 -13.61 -2.27 -8.71
N GLY A 132 -12.94 -3.33 -9.17
CA GLY A 132 -13.15 -3.88 -10.50
C GLY A 132 -13.43 -5.38 -10.42
N ASP A 133 -12.89 -6.14 -11.36
CA ASP A 133 -13.10 -7.57 -11.46
C ASP A 133 -11.84 -8.32 -11.93
N VAL A 134 -11.83 -9.62 -11.71
CA VAL A 134 -10.75 -10.53 -12.07
C VAL A 134 -11.24 -11.62 -12.99
N PHE A 135 -10.52 -11.80 -14.10
CA PHE A 135 -10.73 -12.84 -15.09
C PHE A 135 -9.52 -13.77 -15.16
N GLU A 136 -9.62 -14.83 -15.95
CA GLU A 136 -8.56 -15.83 -16.10
C GLU A 136 -7.27 -15.24 -16.70
N THR A 137 -7.41 -14.30 -17.63
CA THR A 137 -6.31 -13.72 -18.42
C THR A 137 -5.94 -12.31 -18.02
N HIS A 138 -6.84 -11.59 -17.35
CA HIS A 138 -6.66 -10.19 -17.00
C HIS A 138 -7.50 -9.83 -15.77
N CYS A 139 -7.15 -8.73 -15.12
CA CYS A 139 -7.97 -8.10 -14.10
C CYS A 139 -7.97 -6.60 -14.30
N TRP A 140 -8.87 -5.91 -13.62
CA TRP A 140 -8.90 -4.46 -13.67
C TRP A 140 -9.31 -3.89 -12.32
N SER A 141 -8.76 -2.73 -12.00
CA SER A 141 -9.14 -1.92 -10.85
C SER A 141 -9.52 -0.52 -11.32
N GLN A 142 -10.25 0.23 -10.49
CA GLN A 142 -10.66 1.58 -10.83
C GLN A 142 -10.74 2.49 -9.62
N THR A 143 -10.47 3.77 -9.86
CA THR A 143 -10.90 4.86 -8.98
C THR A 143 -12.07 5.59 -9.62
N LEU A 144 -12.54 6.68 -9.02
CA LEU A 144 -13.55 7.52 -9.67
C LEU A 144 -13.02 8.16 -10.98
N LYS A 145 -11.71 8.38 -11.09
CA LYS A 145 -11.09 9.16 -12.18
C LYS A 145 -10.43 8.30 -13.25
N ASP A 146 -9.93 7.13 -12.90
CA ASP A 146 -9.10 6.30 -13.77
C ASP A 146 -9.44 4.81 -13.65
N VAL A 147 -8.86 4.04 -14.57
CA VAL A 147 -8.91 2.59 -14.59
C VAL A 147 -7.51 2.06 -14.86
N GLU A 148 -7.14 0.98 -14.16
CA GLU A 148 -5.95 0.20 -14.43
C GLU A 148 -6.34 -1.22 -14.85
N VAL A 149 -5.81 -1.69 -15.97
CA VAL A 149 -6.02 -3.05 -16.48
C VAL A 149 -4.70 -3.79 -16.46
N GLN A 150 -4.69 -4.98 -15.87
CA GLN A 150 -3.52 -5.86 -15.84
C GLN A 150 -3.82 -7.15 -16.61
N ALA A 151 -3.08 -7.41 -17.69
CA ALA A 151 -3.24 -8.61 -18.51
C ALA A 151 -2.00 -9.51 -18.42
N LEU A 152 -2.20 -10.82 -18.31
CA LEU A 152 -1.11 -11.80 -18.31
C LEU A 152 -0.53 -11.93 -19.72
N LEU A 153 0.79 -11.78 -19.84
CA LEU A 153 1.48 -11.97 -21.10
C LEU A 153 1.89 -13.44 -21.25
N PRO A 154 1.56 -14.09 -22.39
CA PRO A 154 2.10 -15.41 -22.71
C PRO A 154 3.63 -15.38 -22.70
N LYS A 155 4.27 -16.52 -22.40
CA LYS A 155 5.74 -16.62 -22.27
C LYS A 155 6.50 -16.06 -23.49
N ASP A 156 5.90 -16.15 -24.68
CA ASP A 156 6.52 -15.66 -25.92
C ASP A 156 6.40 -14.14 -26.13
N HIS A 157 5.52 -13.44 -25.40
CA HIS A 157 5.12 -12.05 -25.64
C HIS A 157 5.48 -11.07 -24.50
N GLN A 158 6.43 -11.43 -23.65
CA GLN A 158 6.82 -10.66 -22.46
C GLN A 158 7.73 -9.45 -22.75
N THR A 159 7.91 -9.08 -24.02
CA THR A 159 8.79 -7.99 -24.42
C THR A 159 7.99 -6.98 -25.24
N ALA A 160 8.14 -5.69 -24.90
CA ALA A 160 7.45 -4.58 -25.57
C ALA A 160 7.51 -4.64 -27.10
N LYS A 161 8.66 -5.05 -27.68
CA LYS A 161 8.85 -5.15 -29.14
C LYS A 161 7.95 -6.19 -29.83
N LYS A 162 7.41 -7.14 -29.07
CA LYS A 162 6.55 -8.23 -29.58
C LYS A 162 5.07 -7.92 -29.44
N LEU A 163 4.70 -6.82 -28.78
CA LEU A 163 3.32 -6.42 -28.57
C LEU A 163 2.94 -5.29 -29.52
N HIS A 164 1.68 -5.31 -29.93
CA HIS A 164 1.01 -4.21 -30.58
C HIS A 164 -0.19 -3.82 -29.72
N ILE A 165 -0.13 -2.60 -29.17
CA ILE A 165 -1.14 -2.07 -28.25
C ILE A 165 -1.82 -0.90 -28.95
N SER A 166 -3.12 -1.02 -29.16
CA SER A 166 -3.97 -0.01 -29.78
C SER A 166 -5.03 0.41 -28.77
N ILE A 167 -4.89 1.64 -28.26
CA ILE A 167 -5.83 2.25 -27.30
C ILE A 167 -6.58 3.36 -28.03
N GLN A 168 -7.89 3.20 -28.15
CA GLN A 168 -8.80 4.17 -28.75
C GLN A 168 -9.76 4.69 -27.68
N ALA A 169 -10.56 5.71 -28.03
CA ALA A 169 -11.44 6.39 -27.08
C ALA A 169 -12.45 5.48 -26.36
N GLN A 170 -12.78 4.31 -26.91
CA GLN A 170 -13.72 3.35 -26.33
C GLN A 170 -13.37 1.90 -26.69
N HIS A 171 -12.11 1.63 -27.07
CA HIS A 171 -11.69 0.29 -27.50
C HIS A 171 -10.23 0.07 -27.18
N ILE A 172 -9.91 -1.08 -26.59
CA ILE A 172 -8.54 -1.51 -26.31
C ILE A 172 -8.29 -2.81 -27.04
N LYS A 173 -7.15 -2.87 -27.74
CA LYS A 173 -6.67 -4.09 -28.38
C LYS A 173 -5.18 -4.27 -28.12
N VAL A 174 -4.82 -5.43 -27.61
CA VAL A 174 -3.46 -5.89 -27.37
C VAL A 174 -3.29 -7.19 -28.14
N SER A 175 -2.42 -7.17 -29.13
CA SER A 175 -2.10 -8.34 -29.95
C SER A 175 -0.59 -8.54 -30.09
N SER A 176 -0.20 -9.70 -30.61
CA SER A 176 1.18 -9.93 -31.00
C SER A 176 1.51 -9.15 -32.27
N LYS A 177 2.68 -8.50 -32.27
CA LYS A 177 3.19 -7.75 -33.43
C LYS A 177 3.58 -8.68 -34.59
N HIS A 178 3.97 -9.93 -34.29
CA HIS A 178 4.47 -10.87 -35.30
C HIS A 178 3.32 -11.70 -35.89
N SER A 179 2.31 -11.98 -35.07
CA SER A 179 1.10 -12.71 -35.45
C SER A 179 -0.14 -11.94 -34.97
N PRO A 180 -0.70 -11.03 -35.77
CA PRO A 180 -1.84 -10.20 -35.35
C PRO A 180 -3.10 -10.98 -35.01
N GLU A 181 -3.16 -12.27 -35.38
CA GLU A 181 -4.20 -13.22 -34.99
C GLU A 181 -4.15 -13.61 -33.50
N THR A 182 -2.98 -13.48 -32.87
CA THR A 182 -2.82 -13.74 -31.43
C THR A 182 -3.25 -12.50 -30.65
N ILE A 183 -4.49 -12.52 -30.16
CA ILE A 183 -5.06 -11.49 -29.31
C ILE A 183 -4.82 -11.85 -27.84
N ILE A 184 -4.28 -10.89 -27.08
CA ILE A 184 -4.02 -11.03 -25.64
C ILE A 184 -5.18 -10.40 -24.85
N LEU A 185 -5.65 -9.24 -25.31
CA LEU A 185 -6.77 -8.51 -24.72
C LEU A 185 -7.45 -7.70 -25.81
N GLU A 186 -8.75 -7.83 -26.00
CA GLU A 186 -9.50 -7.01 -26.95
C GLU A 186 -10.93 -6.81 -26.46
N GLY A 187 -11.42 -5.58 -26.51
CA GLY A 187 -12.79 -5.29 -26.13
C GLY A 187 -13.18 -3.82 -26.31
N ASN A 188 -14.49 -3.61 -26.46
CA ASN A 188 -15.10 -2.28 -26.40
C ASN A 188 -15.32 -1.92 -24.95
N LEU A 189 -14.77 -0.79 -24.51
CA LEU A 189 -14.93 -0.30 -23.15
C LEU A 189 -16.37 0.13 -22.91
N SER A 190 -16.87 -0.11 -21.70
CA SER A 190 -18.23 0.30 -21.28
C SER A 190 -18.42 1.82 -21.36
N GLN A 191 -17.35 2.59 -21.17
CA GLN A 191 -17.34 4.04 -21.24
C GLN A 191 -16.12 4.58 -21.99
N ARG A 192 -16.21 5.86 -22.35
CA ARG A 192 -15.12 6.57 -23.03
C ARG A 192 -13.99 6.96 -22.08
N ILE A 193 -12.78 6.98 -22.64
CA ILE A 193 -11.53 7.29 -21.93
C ILE A 193 -10.73 8.37 -22.65
N LYS A 194 -9.84 9.04 -21.91
CA LYS A 194 -8.84 9.96 -22.46
C LYS A 194 -7.65 9.18 -23.03
N HIS A 195 -7.90 8.38 -24.07
CA HIS A 195 -6.93 7.44 -24.66
C HIS A 195 -5.55 8.03 -25.04
N LYS A 196 -5.44 9.35 -25.26
CA LYS A 196 -4.16 10.01 -25.57
C LYS A 196 -3.22 10.11 -24.37
N GLU A 197 -3.77 10.08 -23.16
CA GLU A 197 -3.04 10.16 -21.89
C GLU A 197 -2.81 8.76 -21.29
N ALA A 198 -3.30 7.72 -21.96
CA ALA A 198 -3.12 6.35 -21.52
C ALA A 198 -1.64 5.94 -21.57
N VAL A 199 -1.17 5.32 -20.49
CA VAL A 199 0.18 4.78 -20.37
C VAL A 199 0.12 3.27 -20.19
N TRP A 200 1.16 2.58 -20.64
CA TRP A 200 1.29 1.14 -20.43
C TRP A 200 2.72 0.78 -20.09
N THR A 201 2.86 -0.23 -19.25
CA THR A 201 4.15 -0.77 -18.79
C THR A 201 4.09 -2.29 -18.76
N ILE A 202 5.25 -2.93 -18.82
CA ILE A 202 5.36 -4.38 -18.68
C ILE A 202 6.14 -4.64 -17.40
N ASP A 203 5.52 -5.34 -16.46
CA ASP A 203 6.12 -5.74 -15.19
C ASP A 203 5.87 -7.23 -14.94
N GLN A 204 6.93 -7.98 -14.62
CA GLN A 204 6.85 -9.40 -14.22
C GLN A 204 5.86 -10.24 -15.03
N ASN A 205 5.96 -10.17 -16.37
CA ASN A 205 5.15 -10.95 -17.31
C ASN A 205 3.69 -10.49 -17.39
N ARG A 206 3.37 -9.31 -16.88
CA ARG A 206 2.07 -8.66 -16.97
C ARG A 206 2.20 -7.37 -17.76
N LEU A 207 1.19 -7.08 -18.57
CA LEU A 207 0.98 -5.80 -19.19
C LEU A 207 0.03 -5.00 -18.31
N ILE A 208 0.47 -3.84 -17.86
CA ILE A 208 -0.33 -2.90 -17.08
C ILE A 208 -0.68 -1.73 -17.99
N ILE A 209 -1.96 -1.40 -18.10
CA ILE A 209 -2.46 -0.28 -18.89
C ILE A 209 -3.26 0.62 -17.95
N SER A 210 -2.84 1.87 -17.79
CA SER A 210 -3.52 2.86 -16.97
C SER A 210 -4.03 4.00 -17.84
N TYR A 211 -5.27 4.43 -17.61
CA TYR A 211 -5.89 5.51 -18.37
C TYR A 211 -6.97 6.26 -17.58
N ASP A 212 -7.07 7.54 -17.88
CA ASP A 212 -8.10 8.43 -17.36
C ASP A 212 -9.47 8.18 -18.01
N LYS A 213 -10.51 8.19 -17.19
CA LYS A 213 -11.90 8.19 -17.64
C LYS A 213 -12.23 9.54 -18.27
N ALA A 214 -13.08 9.53 -19.30
CA ALA A 214 -13.60 10.77 -19.88
C ALA A 214 -14.64 11.45 -18.96
N LYS A 215 -15.29 10.67 -18.09
CA LYS A 215 -16.24 11.13 -17.08
C LYS A 215 -15.97 10.40 -15.77
N GLU A 216 -16.01 11.13 -14.66
CA GLU A 216 -15.87 10.61 -13.31
C GLU A 216 -17.11 9.78 -12.91
N LEU A 217 -17.18 8.55 -13.40
CA LEU A 217 -18.25 7.59 -13.14
C LEU A 217 -17.65 6.27 -12.72
N TRP A 218 -18.33 5.59 -11.79
CA TRP A 218 -18.05 4.20 -11.46
C TRP A 218 -18.52 3.31 -12.60
N TRP A 219 -17.63 2.44 -13.06
CA TRP A 219 -17.94 1.50 -14.13
C TRP A 219 -18.50 0.23 -13.49
N ASP A 220 -19.60 -0.25 -14.04
CA ASP A 220 -20.20 -1.54 -13.73
C ASP A 220 -19.43 -2.69 -14.39
N ARG A 221 -18.76 -2.44 -15.50
CA ARG A 221 -17.98 -3.47 -16.22
C ARG A 221 -16.83 -2.83 -17.00
N LEU A 222 -15.81 -3.62 -17.31
CA LEU A 222 -14.68 -3.16 -18.14
C LEU A 222 -15.09 -3.09 -19.61
N PHE A 223 -15.40 -4.24 -20.20
CA PHE A 223 -15.88 -4.32 -21.58
C PHE A 223 -17.40 -4.54 -21.66
N GLU A 224 -18.03 -4.13 -22.76
CA GLU A 224 -19.48 -4.25 -22.95
C GLU A 224 -20.01 -5.69 -22.79
N GLY A 225 -19.20 -6.70 -23.12
CA GLY A 225 -19.56 -8.12 -23.02
C GLY A 225 -19.29 -8.75 -21.65
N ASP A 226 -18.66 -8.04 -20.73
CA ASP A 226 -18.26 -8.57 -19.42
C ASP A 226 -19.45 -8.58 -18.43
N PRO A 227 -19.40 -9.43 -17.39
CA PRO A 227 -20.33 -9.36 -16.28
C PRO A 227 -20.24 -8.02 -15.55
N GLU A 228 -21.37 -7.57 -15.00
CA GLU A 228 -21.41 -6.39 -14.14
C GLU A 228 -20.87 -6.72 -12.74
N ILE A 229 -20.04 -5.85 -12.20
CA ILE A 229 -19.62 -5.85 -10.81
C ILE A 229 -20.78 -5.41 -9.91
N ASP A 230 -20.77 -5.89 -8.68
CA ASP A 230 -21.73 -5.46 -7.68
C ASP A 230 -21.41 -4.03 -7.23
N SER A 231 -22.17 -3.05 -7.72
CA SER A 231 -21.99 -1.64 -7.41
C SER A 231 -22.02 -1.32 -5.91
N LYS A 232 -22.60 -2.21 -5.09
CA LYS A 232 -22.65 -2.05 -3.63
C LYS A 232 -21.33 -2.37 -2.93
N LYS A 233 -20.44 -3.10 -3.59
CA LYS A 233 -19.11 -3.46 -3.06
C LYS A 233 -18.02 -2.45 -3.42
N ILE A 234 -18.36 -1.43 -4.21
CA ILE A 234 -17.41 -0.39 -4.58
C ILE A 234 -17.08 0.42 -3.33
N GLU A 235 -15.83 0.31 -2.90
CA GLU A 235 -15.24 1.10 -1.83
C GLU A 235 -14.94 2.50 -2.37
N CYS A 236 -15.86 3.42 -2.11
CA CYS A 236 -15.67 4.84 -2.38
C CYS A 236 -14.81 5.44 -1.26
N GLU A 237 -13.50 5.24 -1.33
CA GLU A 237 -12.56 5.99 -0.47
C GLU A 237 -12.43 7.41 -1.01
N ARG A 238 -12.64 8.38 -0.12
CA ARG A 238 -12.30 9.79 -0.33
C ARG A 238 -11.44 10.23 0.83
N TYR A 239 -10.42 11.03 0.57
CA TYR A 239 -9.66 11.66 1.65
C TYR A 239 -10.59 12.60 2.43
N ILE A 240 -10.43 12.65 3.75
CA ILE A 240 -11.23 13.52 4.61
C ILE A 240 -11.07 14.98 4.16
N ASP A 241 -9.86 15.35 3.74
CA ASP A 241 -9.52 16.70 3.26
C ASP A 241 -10.25 17.08 1.96
N ASP A 242 -10.70 16.11 1.17
CA ASP A 242 -11.50 16.33 -0.05
C ASP A 242 -13.00 16.50 0.25
N LEU A 243 -13.44 16.30 1.50
CA LEU A 243 -14.84 16.43 1.90
C LEU A 243 -15.20 17.90 2.19
N PRO A 244 -16.48 18.30 2.09
CA PRO A 244 -16.90 19.64 2.50
C PRO A 244 -16.56 19.95 3.96
N GLU A 245 -16.24 21.20 4.28
CA GLU A 245 -15.84 21.66 5.61
C GLU A 245 -16.83 21.23 6.72
N GLU A 246 -18.14 21.29 6.44
CA GLU A 246 -19.18 20.82 7.36
C GLU A 246 -19.04 19.32 7.70
N THR A 247 -18.66 18.50 6.72
CA THR A 247 -18.43 17.07 6.89
C THR A 247 -17.13 16.82 7.65
N GLN A 248 -16.05 17.54 7.31
CA GLN A 248 -14.78 17.47 8.02
C GLN A 248 -14.93 17.80 9.51
N ALA A 249 -15.60 18.91 9.83
CA ALA A 249 -15.87 19.33 11.20
C ALA A 249 -16.69 18.30 11.99
N THR A 250 -17.64 17.63 11.31
CA THR A 250 -18.45 16.56 11.91
C THR A 250 -17.60 15.33 12.21
N ILE A 251 -16.72 14.92 11.29
CA ILE A 251 -15.78 13.80 11.49
C ILE A 251 -14.84 14.09 12.65
N GLU A 252 -14.26 15.29 12.72
CA GLU A 252 -13.35 15.68 13.80
C GLU A 252 -14.05 15.68 15.16
N LYS A 253 -15.27 16.21 15.22
CA LYS A 253 -16.10 16.17 16.43
C LYS A 253 -16.35 14.73 16.91
N LEU A 254 -16.65 13.81 15.99
CA LEU A 254 -16.84 12.39 16.31
C LEU A 254 -15.54 11.75 16.81
N ARG A 255 -14.40 12.07 16.21
CA ARG A 255 -13.08 11.59 16.65
C ARG A 255 -12.76 12.05 18.07
N VAL A 256 -12.96 13.32 18.38
CA VAL A 256 -12.76 13.87 19.73
C VAL A 256 -13.71 13.20 20.74
N GLN A 257 -14.96 12.99 20.37
CA GLN A 257 -15.94 12.30 21.22
C GLN A 257 -15.53 10.85 21.50
N GLN A 258 -15.06 10.13 20.49
CA GLN A 258 -14.59 8.75 20.62
C GLN A 258 -13.36 8.68 21.54
N LEU A 259 -12.37 9.57 21.35
CA LEU A 259 -11.21 9.65 22.22
C LEU A 259 -11.57 9.97 23.68
N ALA A 260 -12.56 10.84 23.90
CA ALA A 260 -13.05 11.15 25.23
C ALA A 260 -13.75 9.93 25.87
N ALA A 261 -14.55 9.18 25.11
CA ALA A 261 -15.20 7.96 25.58
C ALA A 261 -14.18 6.86 25.92
N ASP A 262 -13.16 6.67 25.10
CA ASP A 262 -12.09 5.69 25.34
C ASP A 262 -11.28 6.04 26.60
N LYS A 263 -10.97 7.34 26.81
CA LYS A 263 -10.31 7.82 28.03
C LYS A 263 -11.16 7.55 29.27
N GLN A 264 -12.46 7.87 29.22
CA GLN A 264 -13.37 7.59 30.33
C GLN A 264 -13.48 6.08 30.59
N GLN A 265 -13.54 5.26 29.55
CA GLN A 265 -13.59 3.81 29.72
C GLN A 265 -12.31 3.26 30.37
N ASN A 266 -11.15 3.79 30.00
CA ASN A 266 -9.87 3.43 30.60
C ASN A 266 -9.79 3.88 32.07
N GLU A 267 -10.24 5.11 32.38
CA GLU A 267 -10.34 5.61 33.76
C GLU A 267 -11.31 4.76 34.60
N ILE A 268 -12.48 4.39 34.07
CA ILE A 268 -13.45 3.50 34.73
C ILE A 268 -12.83 2.11 34.95
N GLN A 269 -12.07 1.57 33.99
CA GLN A 269 -11.38 0.29 34.18
C GLN A 269 -10.35 0.39 35.31
N THR A 270 -9.54 1.46 35.36
CA THR A 270 -8.52 1.69 36.41
C THR A 270 -9.11 1.96 37.80
N SER A 271 -10.32 2.53 37.88
CA SER A 271 -11.02 2.84 39.13
C SER A 271 -12.12 1.83 39.48
N SER A 272 -12.25 0.77 38.68
CA SER A 272 -13.35 -0.19 38.82
C SER A 272 -13.32 -0.87 40.18
N PRO A 273 -14.50 -1.12 40.80
CA PRO A 273 -14.59 -1.88 42.04
C PRO A 273 -13.99 -3.28 41.88
N ASP A 274 -13.97 -3.86 40.68
CA ASP A 274 -13.30 -5.13 40.41
C ASP A 274 -11.78 -5.05 40.61
N GLN A 275 -11.12 -3.93 40.28
CA GLN A 275 -9.71 -3.74 40.62
C GLN A 275 -9.51 -3.58 42.13
N ALA A 276 -10.38 -2.85 42.82
CA ALA A 276 -10.33 -2.74 44.28
C ALA A 276 -10.50 -4.12 44.95
N ILE A 277 -11.47 -4.92 44.47
CA ILE A 277 -11.70 -6.30 44.91
C ILE A 277 -10.49 -7.19 44.57
N ASN A 278 -9.90 -7.06 43.39
CA ASN A 278 -8.70 -7.80 43.02
C ASN A 278 -7.50 -7.41 43.89
N LEU A 279 -7.33 -6.12 44.20
CA LEU A 279 -6.27 -5.63 45.08
C LEU A 279 -6.44 -6.14 46.52
N ASP A 280 -7.68 -6.17 47.01
CA ASP A 280 -7.99 -6.70 48.34
C ASP A 280 -7.82 -8.22 48.41
N ARG A 281 -8.20 -8.94 47.34
CA ARG A 281 -7.92 -10.38 47.21
C ARG A 281 -6.42 -10.66 47.16
N LEU A 282 -5.64 -9.84 46.45
CA LEU A 282 -4.19 -9.95 46.39
C LEU A 282 -3.55 -9.72 47.76
N LYS A 283 -3.99 -8.70 48.50
CA LYS A 283 -3.54 -8.46 49.88
C LYS A 283 -3.88 -9.63 50.80
N ALA A 284 -5.11 -10.14 50.75
CA ALA A 284 -5.51 -11.29 51.55
C ALA A 284 -4.68 -12.55 51.23
N ALA A 285 -4.37 -12.78 49.94
CA ALA A 285 -3.50 -13.89 49.52
C ALA A 285 -2.03 -13.68 49.92
N TRP A 286 -1.55 -12.44 49.93
CA TRP A 286 -0.19 -12.07 50.33
C TRP A 286 0.07 -12.42 51.80
N ASP A 287 -0.91 -12.18 52.68
CA ASP A 287 -0.82 -12.44 54.12
C ASP A 287 -1.33 -13.83 54.54
N ALA A 288 -1.81 -14.65 53.60
CA ALA A 288 -2.34 -15.98 53.88
C ALA A 288 -1.25 -16.94 54.44
N GLU A 289 -1.67 -17.91 55.26
CA GLU A 289 -0.77 -18.92 55.79
C GLU A 289 -0.20 -19.81 54.68
N GLY A 290 1.13 -19.89 54.59
CA GLY A 290 1.84 -20.56 53.51
C GLY A 290 2.24 -19.63 52.35
N SER A 291 1.80 -18.37 52.35
CA SER A 291 2.31 -17.37 51.39
C SER A 291 3.80 -17.12 51.63
N PRO A 292 4.66 -17.17 50.58
CA PRO A 292 6.07 -16.85 50.71
C PRO A 292 6.32 -15.38 51.07
N PHE A 293 5.30 -14.52 50.95
CA PHE A 293 5.38 -13.09 51.24
C PHE A 293 4.82 -12.69 52.61
N LYS A 294 4.30 -13.65 53.40
CA LYS A 294 3.69 -13.35 54.71
C LYS A 294 4.67 -12.56 55.59
N GLY A 295 4.26 -11.35 56.01
CA GLY A 295 5.06 -10.44 56.84
C GLY A 295 5.94 -9.44 56.07
N GLN A 296 6.00 -9.51 54.74
CA GLN A 296 6.58 -8.47 53.89
C GLN A 296 5.53 -7.38 53.62
N PRO A 297 5.92 -6.10 53.47
CA PRO A 297 4.99 -5.06 53.02
C PRO A 297 4.43 -5.42 51.65
N PHE A 298 3.11 -5.28 51.48
CA PHE A 298 2.44 -5.53 50.21
C PHE A 298 3.00 -4.60 49.12
N ASP A 299 3.67 -5.19 48.12
CA ASP A 299 4.14 -4.48 46.94
C ASP A 299 3.57 -5.13 45.67
N PRO A 300 2.57 -4.51 45.02
CA PRO A 300 1.98 -5.05 43.81
C PRO A 300 2.98 -5.13 42.65
N SER A 301 4.09 -4.38 42.69
CA SER A 301 5.10 -4.35 41.64
C SER A 301 5.92 -5.65 41.54
N ILE A 302 6.00 -6.41 42.63
CA ILE A 302 6.71 -7.70 42.69
C ILE A 302 5.86 -8.80 42.03
N VAL A 303 4.53 -8.66 42.11
CA VAL A 303 3.57 -9.50 41.38
C VAL A 303 3.47 -8.98 39.94
N ARG A 304 4.55 -9.06 39.16
CA ARG A 304 4.43 -8.88 37.72
C ARG A 304 3.59 -10.03 37.17
N MET A 305 2.30 -9.80 37.00
CA MET A 305 1.48 -10.61 36.10
C MET A 305 2.03 -10.37 34.69
N SER A 306 2.76 -11.35 34.16
CA SER A 306 3.00 -11.44 32.72
C SER A 306 1.74 -11.93 32.03
#